data_AF-A0A6M0G213-F1
#
_entry.id   AF-A0A6M0G213-F1
#
_cell.length_a   1.000
_cell.length_b   1.000
_cell.length_c   1.000
_cell.angle_alpha   90.00
_cell.angle_beta   90.00
_cell.angle_gamma   90.00
#
_symmetry.space_group_name_H-M   'P 1'
#
loop_
_entity.id
_entity.type
_entity.pdbx_description
1 polymer ?
#
loop_
_entity_poly.entity_id
_entity_poly.type
_entity_poly.pdbx_seq_one_letter_code
_entity_poly.pdbx_strand_id
1 'polypeptide(L)'
;MKGDFTRWTFDASKRYSSVRLQQGRVLLDADWNEQLDIIAYREQIGNQEIIGLNGVPDLSSFLVDFDNNEIKLGAGRCYVEGVLCENLQEDYQLDITEVLGIEGEGDYLLYLEVWQHHITVIEDQQLQEPALGGPDTTTRTQTYWQLKAAKLEDKEKGSIPFWKIQGEGRFYIRNYKSRIKLPI
;
A
#
# COMPACT_ATOMS: atom_id res chain seq x y z
N MET A 1 6.01 -6.72 15.58
CA MET A 1 5.27 -5.61 16.22
C MET A 1 6.29 -4.83 17.02
N LYS A 2 6.42 -3.52 16.75
CA LYS A 2 7.45 -2.68 17.38
C LYS A 2 6.74 -1.70 18.33
N GLY A 3 6.62 -2.04 19.60
CA GLY A 3 5.98 -1.19 20.60
C GLY A 3 5.22 -1.97 21.66
N ASP A 4 4.99 -1.32 22.79
CA ASP A 4 4.26 -1.87 23.93
C ASP A 4 2.80 -1.40 23.88
N PHE A 5 1.89 -2.32 23.54
CA PHE A 5 0.45 -2.07 23.46
C PHE A 5 -0.28 -2.93 24.49
N THR A 6 -1.31 -2.39 25.14
CA THR A 6 -2.04 -3.12 26.19
C THR A 6 -2.70 -4.37 25.64
N ARG A 7 -3.37 -4.24 24.48
CA ARG A 7 -4.03 -5.32 23.73
C ARG A 7 -4.52 -4.82 22.38
N TRP A 8 -4.79 -5.76 21.47
CA TRP A 8 -5.50 -5.52 20.22
C TRP A 8 -6.92 -6.07 20.32
N THR A 9 -7.91 -5.22 20.09
CA THR A 9 -9.34 -5.58 20.25
C THR A 9 -10.13 -5.54 18.95
N PHE A 10 -9.56 -4.99 17.89
CA PHE A 10 -10.19 -4.94 16.57
C PHE A 10 -10.53 -6.35 16.06
N ASP A 11 -11.78 -6.52 15.63
CA ASP A 11 -12.30 -7.75 15.04
C ASP A 11 -13.37 -7.39 14.00
N ALA A 12 -13.01 -7.54 12.72
CA ALA A 12 -13.89 -7.23 11.60
C ALA A 12 -15.23 -8.02 11.63
N SER A 13 -15.24 -9.23 12.22
CA SER A 13 -16.45 -10.07 12.29
C SER A 13 -17.54 -9.49 13.20
N LYS A 14 -17.15 -8.67 14.19
CA LYS A 14 -18.08 -8.00 15.11
C LYS A 14 -18.82 -6.83 14.47
N ARG A 15 -18.33 -6.33 13.31
CA ARG A 15 -18.96 -5.25 12.52
C ARG A 15 -19.16 -3.96 13.32
N TYR A 16 -18.25 -3.66 14.25
CA TYR A 16 -18.25 -2.36 14.93
C TYR A 16 -17.90 -1.24 13.94
N SER A 17 -18.56 -0.10 14.12
CA SER A 17 -18.36 1.09 13.26
C SER A 17 -17.64 2.23 13.98
N SER A 18 -17.49 2.16 15.31
CA SER A 18 -16.83 3.17 16.13
C SER A 18 -16.65 2.69 17.56
N VAL A 19 -15.66 3.25 18.27
CA VAL A 19 -15.49 3.19 19.73
C VAL A 19 -16.12 4.45 20.35
N ARG A 20 -16.75 4.31 21.53
CA ARG A 20 -17.42 5.42 22.21
C ARG A 20 -16.89 5.60 23.63
N LEU A 21 -16.28 6.74 23.88
CA LEU A 21 -15.80 7.11 25.21
C LEU A 21 -16.97 7.32 26.17
N GLN A 22 -16.90 6.69 27.34
CA GLN A 22 -17.87 6.87 28.41
C GLN A 22 -17.32 7.80 29.48
N GLN A 23 -18.20 8.65 30.03
CA GLN A 23 -17.84 9.53 31.15
C GLN A 23 -17.36 8.72 32.36
N GLY A 24 -16.24 9.16 32.95
CA GLY A 24 -15.70 8.57 34.18
C GLY A 24 -15.01 7.21 34.00
N ARG A 25 -14.78 6.76 32.76
CA ARG A 25 -14.00 5.55 32.47
C ARG A 25 -12.54 5.88 32.18
N VAL A 26 -11.66 4.93 32.51
CA VAL A 26 -10.22 5.02 32.20
C VAL A 26 -10.04 4.82 30.70
N LEU A 27 -9.22 5.67 30.09
CA LEU A 27 -8.82 5.55 28.69
C LEU A 27 -7.64 4.58 28.57
N LEU A 28 -7.74 3.63 27.63
CA LEU A 28 -6.64 2.75 27.24
C LEU A 28 -6.22 3.03 25.80
N ASP A 29 -4.95 2.77 25.47
CA ASP A 29 -4.42 2.80 24.11
C ASP A 29 -5.22 1.88 23.18
N ALA A 30 -5.67 0.73 23.69
CA ALA A 30 -6.48 -0.23 22.96
C ALA A 30 -7.76 0.38 22.37
N ASP A 31 -8.44 1.29 23.09
CA ASP A 31 -9.68 1.92 22.63
C ASP A 31 -9.41 2.89 21.45
N TRP A 32 -8.28 3.58 21.51
CA TRP A 32 -7.83 4.49 20.46
C TRP A 32 -7.35 3.73 19.22
N ASN A 33 -6.53 2.70 19.42
CA ASN A 33 -6.03 1.83 18.35
C ASN A 33 -7.18 1.11 17.63
N GLU A 34 -8.15 0.54 18.37
CA GLU A 34 -9.32 -0.13 17.76
C GLU A 34 -10.15 0.84 16.92
N GLN A 35 -10.31 2.10 17.34
CA GLN A 35 -11.00 3.11 16.53
C GLN A 35 -10.25 3.40 15.22
N LEU A 36 -8.92 3.47 15.23
CA LEU A 36 -8.12 3.65 14.02
C LEU A 36 -8.25 2.43 13.10
N ASP A 37 -8.15 1.22 13.63
CA ASP A 37 -8.27 -0.03 12.88
C ASP A 37 -9.66 -0.18 12.24
N ILE A 38 -10.73 0.21 12.94
CA ILE A 38 -12.10 0.25 12.39
C ILE A 38 -12.18 1.22 11.21
N ILE A 39 -11.57 2.40 11.31
CA ILE A 39 -11.58 3.39 10.22
C ILE A 39 -10.80 2.85 9.03
N ALA A 40 -9.57 2.37 9.25
CA ALA A 40 -8.69 1.84 8.22
C ALA A 40 -9.33 0.66 7.48
N TYR A 41 -9.90 -0.32 8.20
CA TYR A 41 -10.59 -1.45 7.58
C TYR A 41 -11.77 -1.01 6.72
N ARG A 42 -12.60 -0.08 7.21
CA ARG A 42 -13.77 0.40 6.48
C ARG A 42 -13.39 1.23 5.26
N GLU A 43 -12.33 2.02 5.36
CA GLU A 43 -11.79 2.80 4.25
C GLU A 43 -11.21 1.89 3.17
N GLN A 44 -10.37 0.92 3.55
CA GLN A 44 -9.79 -0.05 2.63
C GLN A 44 -10.87 -0.87 1.91
N ILE A 45 -11.83 -1.47 2.64
CA ILE A 45 -12.92 -2.24 2.03
C ILE A 45 -13.82 -1.34 1.18
N GLY A 46 -14.12 -0.13 1.66
CA GLY A 46 -14.91 0.84 0.88
C GLY A 46 -14.25 1.18 -0.46
N ASN A 47 -12.94 1.44 -0.44
CA ASN A 47 -12.16 1.69 -1.66
C ASN A 47 -12.15 0.47 -2.57
N GLN A 48 -11.92 -0.74 -2.04
CA GLN A 48 -11.95 -1.98 -2.83
C GLN A 48 -13.30 -2.19 -3.53
N GLU A 49 -14.40 -1.97 -2.83
CA GLU A 49 -15.75 -2.22 -3.37
C GLU A 49 -16.22 -1.12 -4.33
N ILE A 50 -15.84 0.13 -4.10
CA ILE A 50 -16.25 1.28 -4.93
C ILE A 50 -15.38 1.42 -6.18
N ILE A 51 -14.06 1.29 -6.00
CA ILE A 51 -13.06 1.49 -7.07
C ILE A 51 -12.80 0.18 -7.81
N GLY A 52 -12.89 -0.96 -7.11
CA GLY A 52 -12.45 -2.27 -7.57
C GLY A 52 -11.16 -2.71 -6.87
N LEU A 53 -10.72 -3.94 -7.18
CA LEU A 53 -9.54 -4.54 -6.53
C LEU A 53 -8.29 -3.67 -6.68
N ASN A 54 -8.12 -3.02 -7.83
CA ASN A 54 -7.08 -2.01 -8.04
C ASN A 54 -7.70 -0.85 -8.81
N GLY A 55 -7.26 0.38 -8.56
CA GLY A 55 -7.77 1.51 -9.30
C GLY A 55 -6.94 2.77 -9.28
N VAL A 56 -7.31 3.65 -10.20
CA VAL A 56 -6.48 4.76 -10.66
C VAL A 56 -7.37 5.97 -10.86
N PRO A 57 -7.07 7.10 -10.19
CA PRO A 57 -7.78 8.34 -10.47
C PRO A 57 -7.50 8.84 -11.90
N ASP A 58 -8.53 9.28 -12.63
CA ASP A 58 -8.35 9.74 -14.00
C ASP A 58 -7.43 10.98 -14.13
N LEU A 59 -7.42 11.87 -13.13
CA LEU A 59 -6.74 13.17 -13.21
C LEU A 59 -5.38 13.23 -12.47
N SER A 60 -5.10 12.28 -11.58
CA SER A 60 -3.95 12.34 -10.67
C SER A 60 -3.34 10.96 -10.45
N SER A 61 -3.19 10.21 -11.54
CA SER A 61 -2.67 8.85 -11.55
C SER A 61 -1.15 8.78 -11.63
N PHE A 62 -0.60 7.64 -11.24
CA PHE A 62 0.77 7.29 -11.62
C PHE A 62 0.89 7.25 -13.14
N LEU A 63 1.72 8.14 -13.67
CA LEU A 63 2.15 8.08 -15.05
C LEU A 63 3.37 7.18 -15.12
N VAL A 64 3.37 6.21 -16.02
CA VAL A 64 4.50 5.31 -16.25
C VAL A 64 4.96 5.52 -17.67
N ASP A 65 6.18 6.00 -17.83
CA ASP A 65 6.83 6.23 -19.10
C ASP A 65 8.07 5.36 -19.23
N PHE A 66 8.34 4.93 -20.45
CA PHE A 66 9.46 4.03 -20.79
C PHE A 66 10.31 4.71 -21.85
N ASP A 67 11.54 5.05 -21.50
CA ASP A 67 12.47 5.73 -22.41
C ASP A 67 13.88 5.15 -22.26
N ASN A 68 14.50 4.67 -23.34
CA ASN A 68 15.89 4.20 -23.38
C ASN A 68 16.32 3.27 -22.21
N ASN A 69 15.51 2.25 -21.87
CA ASN A 69 15.73 1.34 -20.74
C ASN A 69 15.59 1.98 -19.34
N GLU A 70 15.00 3.16 -19.24
CA GLU A 70 14.59 3.78 -17.99
C GLU A 70 13.07 3.68 -17.83
N ILE A 71 12.63 3.45 -16.59
CA ILE A 71 11.23 3.51 -16.20
C ILE A 71 11.03 4.77 -15.37
N LYS A 72 10.21 5.69 -15.88
CA LYS A 72 9.86 6.93 -15.20
C LYS A 72 8.46 6.79 -14.61
N LEU A 73 8.35 7.09 -13.32
CA LEU A 73 7.12 7.00 -12.55
C LEU A 73 6.77 8.41 -12.08
N GLY A 74 5.81 9.02 -12.75
CA GLY A 74 5.35 10.37 -12.43
C GLY A 74 4.65 10.45 -11.07
N ALA A 75 4.58 11.66 -10.53
CA ALA A 75 3.79 11.95 -9.34
C ALA A 75 2.30 11.59 -9.58
N GLY A 76 1.66 11.04 -8.57
CA GLY A 76 0.28 10.60 -8.69
C GLY A 76 -0.17 9.69 -7.56
N ARG A 77 -1.31 9.06 -7.79
CA ARG A 77 -1.98 8.17 -6.85
C ARG A 77 -2.47 6.92 -7.54
N CYS A 78 -2.51 5.83 -6.80
CA CYS A 78 -3.34 4.69 -7.14
C CYS A 78 -3.82 3.97 -5.87
N TYR A 79 -4.74 3.03 -6.05
CA TYR A 79 -5.27 2.20 -5.00
C TYR A 79 -4.96 0.74 -5.32
N VAL A 80 -4.29 0.07 -4.38
CA VAL A 80 -3.94 -1.35 -4.45
C VAL A 80 -4.69 -2.07 -3.36
N GLU A 81 -5.67 -2.89 -3.73
CA GLU A 81 -6.57 -3.53 -2.77
C GLU A 81 -7.12 -2.50 -1.77
N GLY A 82 -7.57 -1.37 -2.30
CA GLY A 82 -8.11 -0.26 -1.51
C GLY A 82 -7.08 0.53 -0.68
N VAL A 83 -5.81 0.14 -0.67
CA VAL A 83 -4.73 0.88 -0.01
C VAL A 83 -4.26 2.01 -0.91
N LEU A 84 -4.35 3.25 -0.43
CA LEU A 84 -3.84 4.43 -1.11
C LEU A 84 -2.30 4.36 -1.22
N CYS A 85 -1.80 4.46 -2.44
CA CYS A 85 -0.40 4.63 -2.77
C CYS A 85 -0.21 6.00 -3.42
N GLU A 86 0.74 6.78 -2.92
CA GLU A 86 1.06 8.10 -3.45
C GLU A 86 2.55 8.19 -3.80
N ASN A 87 2.84 8.82 -4.93
CA ASN A 87 4.16 9.27 -5.34
C ASN A 87 4.07 10.78 -5.40
N LEU A 88 4.78 11.44 -4.50
CA LEU A 88 4.82 12.89 -4.42
C LEU A 88 6.02 13.47 -5.17
N GLN A 89 6.87 12.61 -5.75
CA GLN A 89 8.05 13.01 -6.48
C GLN A 89 7.71 13.13 -7.97
N GLU A 90 8.05 14.28 -8.57
CA GLU A 90 7.80 14.53 -10.00
C GLU A 90 8.77 13.75 -10.90
N ASP A 91 10.00 13.49 -10.41
CA ASP A 91 11.09 12.88 -11.18
C ASP A 91 11.55 11.53 -10.58
N TYR A 92 10.63 10.66 -10.16
CA TYR A 92 11.01 9.32 -9.71
C TYR A 92 11.40 8.46 -10.92
N GLN A 93 12.70 8.21 -11.06
CA GLN A 93 13.30 7.46 -12.16
C GLN A 93 14.00 6.22 -11.62
N LEU A 94 13.76 5.09 -12.26
CA LEU A 94 14.43 3.82 -11.99
C LEU A 94 15.06 3.33 -13.29
N ASP A 95 16.33 2.93 -13.22
CA ASP A 95 16.91 2.12 -14.30
C ASP A 95 16.18 0.77 -14.32
N ILE A 96 15.91 0.22 -15.50
CA ILE A 96 15.24 -1.08 -15.64
C ILE A 96 15.96 -2.20 -14.87
N THR A 97 17.27 -2.10 -14.70
CA THR A 97 18.09 -3.05 -13.94
C THR A 97 17.87 -2.98 -12.42
N GLU A 98 17.35 -1.86 -11.91
CA GLU A 98 16.98 -1.68 -10.50
C GLU A 98 15.58 -2.24 -10.20
N VAL A 99 14.77 -2.47 -11.25
CA VAL A 99 13.44 -3.06 -11.10
C VAL A 99 13.56 -4.56 -10.86
N LEU A 100 13.27 -4.96 -9.63
CA LEU A 100 13.30 -6.37 -9.22
C LEU A 100 12.35 -7.22 -10.06
N GLY A 101 12.89 -8.31 -10.64
CA GLY A 101 12.14 -9.30 -11.41
C GLY A 101 12.26 -9.16 -12.94
N ILE A 102 13.07 -8.23 -13.43
CA ILE A 102 13.46 -8.17 -14.85
C ILE A 102 14.69 -9.07 -15.08
N GLU A 103 14.55 -10.07 -15.94
CA GLU A 103 15.58 -11.09 -16.22
C GLU A 103 15.70 -11.38 -17.73
N GLY A 104 16.60 -10.65 -18.38
CA GLY A 104 16.84 -10.74 -19.82
C GLY A 104 15.69 -10.19 -20.66
N GLU A 105 15.75 -10.41 -21.97
CA GLU A 105 14.73 -9.92 -22.90
C GLU A 105 13.40 -10.69 -22.78
N GLY A 106 12.29 -9.99 -22.97
CA GLY A 106 10.94 -10.56 -22.96
C GLY A 106 9.86 -9.54 -22.59
N ASP A 107 8.61 -10.00 -22.61
CA ASP A 107 7.48 -9.19 -22.15
C ASP A 107 7.37 -9.27 -20.62
N TYR A 108 7.20 -8.12 -19.97
CA TYR A 108 7.08 -8.02 -18.52
C TYR A 108 5.77 -7.40 -18.07
N LEU A 109 5.32 -7.90 -16.92
CA LEU A 109 4.24 -7.42 -16.09
C LEU A 109 4.83 -6.48 -15.03
N LEU A 110 4.71 -5.17 -15.20
CA LEU A 110 5.06 -4.25 -14.13
C LEU A 110 3.97 -4.21 -13.08
N TYR A 111 4.37 -4.17 -11.80
CA TYR A 111 3.44 -4.04 -10.69
C TYR A 111 3.97 -3.32 -9.46
N LEU A 112 3.04 -2.71 -8.72
CA LEU A 112 3.31 -2.19 -7.39
C LEU A 112 3.10 -3.29 -6.35
N GLU A 113 4.15 -3.55 -5.60
CA GLU A 113 4.07 -4.36 -4.40
C GLU A 113 3.90 -3.41 -3.21
N VAL A 114 2.81 -3.56 -2.46
CA VAL A 114 2.38 -2.62 -1.42
C VAL A 114 2.34 -3.30 -0.07
N TRP A 115 2.84 -2.63 0.96
CA TRP A 115 2.79 -3.11 2.34
C TRP A 115 2.73 -1.96 3.33
N GLN A 116 2.27 -2.26 4.54
CA GLN A 116 2.33 -1.33 5.67
C GLN A 116 3.57 -1.63 6.51
N HIS A 117 4.34 -0.59 6.82
CA HIS A 117 5.55 -0.67 7.62
C HIS A 117 5.37 0.08 8.93
N HIS A 118 5.83 -0.54 10.02
CA HIS A 118 5.74 0.02 11.37
C HIS A 118 6.99 0.84 11.66
N ILE A 119 6.80 2.16 11.79
CA ILE A 119 7.84 3.15 12.07
C ILE A 119 7.90 3.42 13.58
N THR A 120 9.11 3.37 14.11
CA THR A 120 9.42 3.76 15.48
C THR A 120 10.40 4.92 15.50
N VAL A 121 10.67 5.44 16.69
CA VAL A 121 11.64 6.51 16.92
C VAL A 121 13.08 6.20 16.45
N ILE A 122 13.42 4.91 16.34
CA ILE A 122 14.74 4.48 15.82
C ILE A 122 14.85 4.81 14.33
N GLU A 123 13.74 4.71 13.60
CA GLU A 123 13.66 4.94 12.16
C GLU A 123 13.36 6.42 11.84
N ASP A 124 12.52 7.07 12.66
CA ASP A 124 12.20 8.49 12.53
C ASP A 124 12.33 9.21 13.88
N GLN A 125 13.42 9.96 14.04
CA GLN A 125 13.71 10.71 15.27
C GLN A 125 12.70 11.84 15.53
N GLN A 126 11.92 12.27 14.52
CA GLN A 126 10.88 13.30 14.72
C GLN A 126 9.71 12.80 15.56
N LEU A 127 9.60 11.48 15.79
CA LEU A 127 8.59 10.89 16.68
C LEU A 127 8.92 11.06 18.16
N GLN A 128 10.11 11.55 18.52
CA GLN A 128 10.45 11.93 19.90
C GLN A 128 9.57 13.10 20.34
N GLU A 129 9.09 13.07 21.58
CA GLU A 129 8.40 14.21 22.19
C GLU A 129 9.41 15.09 22.95
N PRO A 130 9.79 16.26 22.41
CA PRO A 130 10.82 17.10 23.04
C PRO A 130 10.37 17.61 24.41
N ALA A 131 9.06 17.85 24.61
CA ALA A 131 8.53 18.35 25.87
C ALA A 131 8.61 17.32 27.02
N LEU A 132 8.70 16.04 26.70
CA LEU A 132 8.82 14.94 27.67
C LEU A 132 10.28 14.46 27.83
N GLY A 133 11.25 15.16 27.25
CA GLY A 133 12.66 14.80 27.34
C GLY A 133 13.12 13.74 26.35
N GLY A 134 12.44 13.63 25.19
CA GLY A 134 12.83 12.74 24.10
C GLY A 134 12.24 11.32 24.05
N PRO A 135 11.35 10.84 24.93
CA PRO A 135 10.71 9.54 24.72
C PRO A 135 9.75 9.61 23.52
N ASP A 136 9.53 8.49 22.86
CA ASP A 136 8.44 8.33 21.92
C ASP A 136 7.13 8.04 22.65
N THR A 137 6.07 8.74 22.25
CA THR A 137 4.73 8.58 22.86
C THR A 137 3.87 7.60 22.08
N THR A 138 4.12 7.47 20.78
CA THR A 138 3.35 6.67 19.83
C THR A 138 4.22 6.33 18.62
N THR A 139 3.88 5.23 17.95
CA THR A 139 4.51 4.82 16.68
C THR A 139 3.67 5.24 15.47
N ARG A 140 4.16 5.04 14.25
CA ARG A 140 3.39 5.26 13.01
C ARG A 140 3.32 3.99 12.17
N THR A 141 2.25 3.88 11.39
CA THR A 141 2.17 2.94 10.27
C THR A 141 2.28 3.76 8.99
N GLN A 142 3.19 3.39 8.11
CA GLN A 142 3.42 4.05 6.83
C GLN A 142 3.17 3.06 5.70
N THR A 143 2.44 3.48 4.67
CA THR A 143 2.28 2.69 3.45
C THR A 143 3.55 2.83 2.62
N TYR A 144 4.18 1.70 2.34
CA TYR A 144 5.26 1.58 1.40
C TYR A 144 4.78 0.87 0.15
N TRP A 145 5.39 1.23 -0.97
CA TRP A 145 5.21 0.54 -2.23
C TRP A 145 6.55 0.46 -2.95
N GLN A 146 6.73 -0.58 -3.74
CA GLN A 146 7.90 -0.75 -4.60
C GLN A 146 7.44 -1.22 -5.98
N LEU A 147 8.01 -0.64 -7.04
CA LEU A 147 7.83 -1.13 -8.39
C LEU A 147 8.63 -2.43 -8.59
N LYS A 148 7.95 -3.46 -9.09
CA LYS A 148 8.53 -4.76 -9.45
C LYS A 148 8.05 -5.19 -10.82
N ALA A 149 8.73 -6.18 -11.38
CA ALA A 149 8.36 -6.80 -12.65
C ALA A 149 8.19 -8.32 -12.48
N ALA A 150 7.36 -8.91 -13.33
CA ALA A 150 7.31 -10.35 -13.51
C ALA A 150 7.33 -10.67 -15.01
N LYS A 151 8.15 -11.63 -15.43
CA LYS A 151 8.17 -12.06 -16.83
C LYS A 151 6.83 -12.71 -17.19
N LEU A 152 6.24 -12.32 -18.32
CA LEU A 152 5.00 -12.90 -18.81
C LEU A 152 5.31 -14.14 -19.65
N GLU A 153 4.62 -15.24 -19.36
CA GLU A 153 4.60 -16.40 -20.25
C GLU A 153 3.51 -16.24 -21.34
N ASP A 154 3.71 -16.82 -22.53
CA ASP A 154 2.81 -16.62 -23.68
C ASP A 154 1.34 -17.00 -23.40
N LYS A 155 1.11 -17.89 -22.42
CA LYS A 155 -0.24 -18.31 -21.99
C LYS A 155 -1.00 -17.25 -21.19
N GLU A 156 -0.31 -16.25 -20.67
CA GLU A 156 -0.86 -15.22 -19.77
C GLU A 156 -1.26 -13.94 -20.53
N LYS A 157 -0.91 -13.82 -21.82
CA LYS A 157 -1.04 -12.61 -22.65
C LYS A 157 -2.49 -12.16 -22.98
N GLY A 158 -3.53 -12.76 -22.43
CA GLY A 158 -4.93 -12.46 -22.79
C GLY A 158 -5.97 -12.34 -21.66
N SER A 159 -5.59 -12.53 -20.39
CA SER A 159 -6.58 -12.65 -19.28
C SER A 159 -6.37 -11.67 -18.13
N ILE A 160 -5.62 -10.59 -18.34
CA ILE A 160 -5.19 -9.72 -17.26
C ILE A 160 -5.95 -8.37 -17.30
N PRO A 161 -6.63 -7.96 -16.20
CA PRO A 161 -7.51 -6.79 -16.18
C PRO A 161 -6.75 -5.46 -16.41
N PHE A 162 -7.43 -4.51 -17.06
CA PHE A 162 -6.88 -3.31 -17.70
C PHE A 162 -6.44 -2.20 -16.73
N TRP A 163 -5.28 -1.58 -17.04
CA TRP A 163 -4.94 -0.18 -16.71
C TRP A 163 -4.92 0.64 -18.01
N LYS A 164 -5.14 1.96 -17.93
CA LYS A 164 -5.08 2.88 -19.08
C LYS A 164 -3.62 3.26 -19.33
N ILE A 165 -3.09 2.92 -20.50
CA ILE A 165 -1.66 3.12 -20.85
C ILE A 165 -1.59 4.02 -22.07
N GLN A 166 -0.72 5.02 -22.05
CA GLN A 166 -0.30 5.75 -23.24
C GLN A 166 1.07 5.19 -23.67
N GLY A 167 1.08 4.20 -24.57
CA GLY A 167 2.30 3.52 -25.05
C GLY A 167 2.10 2.03 -25.35
N GLU A 168 3.09 1.39 -25.98
CA GLU A 168 3.15 -0.08 -26.11
C GLU A 168 3.71 -0.68 -24.81
N GLY A 169 2.83 -1.09 -23.91
CA GLY A 169 3.20 -1.72 -22.65
C GLY A 169 1.96 -2.13 -21.87
N ARG A 170 2.13 -2.99 -20.86
CA ARG A 170 1.03 -3.39 -19.96
C ARG A 170 1.47 -3.26 -18.49
N PHE A 171 0.82 -2.37 -17.74
CA PHE A 171 1.06 -2.08 -16.32
C PHE A 171 -0.06 -2.70 -15.48
N TYR A 172 0.28 -3.26 -14.34
CA TYR A 172 -0.64 -4.02 -13.49
C TYR A 172 -0.27 -3.87 -12.03
N ILE A 173 -0.99 -4.53 -11.13
CA ILE A 173 -0.68 -4.53 -9.70
C ILE A 173 -0.83 -5.95 -9.17
N ARG A 174 0.19 -6.45 -8.47
CA ARG A 174 0.27 -7.83 -7.98
C ARG A 174 0.38 -7.82 -6.46
N ASN A 175 -0.41 -8.68 -5.88
CA ASN A 175 -0.72 -8.77 -4.47
C ASN A 175 0.43 -9.36 -3.61
N TYR A 176 0.57 -8.90 -2.35
CA TYR A 176 1.39 -9.54 -1.32
C TYR A 176 0.55 -10.59 -0.56
N LYS A 177 0.66 -11.86 -1.00
CA LYS A 177 0.24 -13.11 -0.31
C LYS A 177 -1.27 -13.30 0.01
N SER A 178 -1.95 -14.01 -0.89
CA SER A 178 -2.65 -15.26 -0.50
C SER A 178 -2.69 -16.26 -1.67
N ARG A 179 -1.98 -17.39 -1.50
CA ARG A 179 -2.25 -18.61 -2.27
C ARG A 179 -3.56 -19.17 -1.74
N ILE A 180 -4.61 -19.16 -2.54
CA ILE A 180 -5.69 -20.13 -2.40
C ILE A 180 -5.68 -20.99 -3.66
N LYS A 181 -5.14 -22.20 -3.51
CA LYS A 181 -5.28 -23.27 -4.48
C LYS A 181 -6.69 -23.83 -4.30
N LEU A 182 -7.59 -23.59 -5.25
CA LEU A 182 -8.83 -24.36 -5.34
C LEU A 182 -8.65 -25.47 -6.38
N PRO A 183 -9.11 -26.69 -6.09
CA PRO A 183 -8.93 -27.83 -6.97
C PRO A 183 -9.92 -27.70 -8.13
N ILE A 184 -9.42 -27.87 -9.36
CA ILE A 184 -9.74 -29.00 -10.25
C ILE A 184 -8.54 -29.15 -11.18
#